data_AF-A0A3N6LZ88-F1
#
_entry.id   AF-A0A3N6LZ88-F1
#
_cell.length_a   1.000
_cell.length_b   1.000
_cell.length_c   1.000
_cell.angle_alpha   90.00
_cell.angle_beta   90.00
_cell.angle_gamma   90.00
#
_symmetry.space_group_name_H-M   'P 1'
#
loop_
_entity.id
_entity.type
_entity.pdbx_description
1 polymer ?
#
loop_
_entity_poly.entity_id
_entity_poly.type
_entity_poly.pdbx_seq_one_letter_code
_entity_poly.pdbx_strand_id
1 'polypeptide(L)'
;MIESIRFWAIVVLVVAGLFFTFVSAVGVIRLPDIYARAHTASQTDTLGAGLALAAVAIALGWQHATVYTVLLLFFVFITNPTAAHAIARSAAETGIEPVTGDSSPEEDPDEEGETS
;
A
#
# COMPACT_ATOMS: atom_id res chain seq x y z
N MET A 1 -13.70 -34.18 6.42
CA MET A 1 -14.54 -32.99 6.75
C MET A 1 -13.69 -31.79 7.10
N ILE A 2 -12.68 -31.95 7.96
CA ILE A 2 -11.78 -30.85 8.36
C ILE A 2 -10.99 -30.28 7.16
N GLU A 3 -10.59 -31.12 6.19
CA GLU A 3 -9.87 -30.66 5.00
C GLU A 3 -10.74 -29.78 4.09
N SER A 4 -12.02 -30.10 3.95
CA SER A 4 -12.96 -29.34 3.13
C SER A 4 -13.21 -27.94 3.70
N ILE A 5 -13.35 -27.84 5.02
CA ILE A 5 -13.48 -26.55 5.72
C ILE A 5 -12.22 -25.71 5.55
N ARG A 6 -11.04 -26.33 5.70
CA ARG A 6 -9.76 -25.67 5.50
C ARG A 6 -9.61 -25.10 4.09
N PHE A 7 -9.99 -25.89 3.08
CA PHE A 7 -9.96 -25.46 1.68
C PHE A 7 -10.83 -24.22 1.44
N TRP A 8 -12.09 -24.26 1.87
CA TRP A 8 -13.01 -23.13 1.72
C TRP A 8 -12.53 -21.88 2.47
N ALA A 9 -11.99 -22.03 3.68
CA ALA A 9 -11.41 -20.92 4.42
C ALA A 9 -10.26 -20.25 3.64
N ILE A 10 -9.32 -21.04 3.13
CA ILE A 10 -8.19 -20.52 2.33
C ILE A 10 -8.71 -19.76 1.10
N VAL A 11 -9.68 -20.33 0.36
CA VAL A 11 -10.24 -19.69 -0.83
C VAL A 11 -10.84 -18.33 -0.49
N VAL A 12 -11.66 -18.24 0.56
CA VAL A 12 -12.28 -16.97 0.97
C VAL A 12 -11.22 -15.94 1.37
N LEU A 13 -10.21 -16.35 2.14
CA LEU A 13 -9.14 -15.43 2.56
C LEU A 13 -8.29 -14.94 1.39
N VAL A 14 -7.94 -15.81 0.42
CA VAL A 14 -7.17 -15.41 -0.76
C VAL A 14 -7.98 -14.48 -1.66
N VAL A 15 -9.26 -14.78 -1.90
CA VAL A 15 -10.14 -13.94 -2.72
C VAL A 15 -10.33 -12.57 -2.07
N ALA A 16 -10.54 -12.52 -0.75
CA ALA A 16 -10.63 -11.27 -0.02
C ALA A 16 -9.30 -10.50 -0.08
N GLY A 17 -8.16 -11.16 0.17
CA GLY A 17 -6.84 -10.54 0.07
C GLY A 17 -6.57 -9.93 -1.31
N LEU A 18 -6.88 -10.68 -2.37
CA LEU A 18 -6.77 -10.22 -3.76
C LEU A 18 -7.63 -8.99 -4.03
N PHE A 19 -8.86 -8.97 -3.53
CA PHE A 19 -9.76 -7.82 -3.63
C PHE A 19 -9.15 -6.58 -2.97
N PHE A 20 -8.62 -6.69 -1.75
CA PHE A 20 -7.98 -5.56 -1.07
C PHE A 20 -6.71 -5.08 -1.78
N THR A 21 -5.88 -5.99 -2.29
CA THR A 21 -4.71 -5.62 -3.11
C THR A 21 -5.12 -4.90 -4.39
N PHE A 22 -6.21 -5.33 -5.03
CA PHE A 22 -6.76 -4.65 -6.20
C PHE A 22 -7.25 -3.24 -5.85
N VAL A 23 -7.99 -3.09 -4.74
CA VAL A 23 -8.42 -1.76 -4.26
C VAL A 23 -7.23 -0.87 -3.92
N SER A 24 -6.16 -1.42 -3.33
CA SER A 24 -4.91 -0.69 -3.07
C SER A 24 -4.30 -0.14 -4.35
N ALA A 25 -4.13 -0.98 -5.38
CA ALA A 25 -3.61 -0.57 -6.67
C ALA A 25 -4.48 0.51 -7.34
N VAL A 26 -5.81 0.35 -7.29
CA VAL A 26 -6.76 1.35 -7.81
C VAL A 26 -6.68 2.66 -7.04
N GLY A 27 -6.55 2.61 -5.71
CA GLY A 27 -6.40 3.79 -4.84
C GLY A 27 -5.15 4.61 -5.18
N VAL A 28 -4.04 3.93 -5.48
CA VAL A 28 -2.80 4.58 -5.94
C VAL A 28 -2.97 5.27 -7.29
N ILE A 29 -3.73 4.68 -8.21
CA ILE A 29 -3.92 5.24 -9.56
C ILE A 29 -4.96 6.38 -9.57
N ARG A 30 -6.00 6.29 -8.73
CA ARG A 30 -7.17 7.18 -8.79
C ARG A 30 -6.99 8.50 -8.06
N LEU A 31 -6.22 8.53 -6.97
CA LEU A 31 -6.08 9.73 -6.14
C LEU A 31 -5.08 10.69 -6.79
N PRO A 32 -5.32 12.01 -6.85
CA PRO A 32 -4.39 12.96 -7.48
C PRO A 32 -3.16 13.26 -6.60
N ASP A 33 -3.30 13.20 -5.28
CA ASP A 33 -2.28 13.55 -4.30
C ASP A 33 -1.50 12.33 -3.78
N ILE A 34 -0.17 12.43 -3.69
CA ILE A 34 0.74 11.37 -3.24
C ILE A 34 0.48 11.00 -1.78
N TYR A 35 0.10 11.96 -0.93
CA TYR A 35 -0.21 11.69 0.47
C TYR A 35 -1.54 10.95 0.63
N ALA A 36 -2.57 11.38 -0.10
CA ALA A 36 -3.84 10.66 -0.18
C ALA A 36 -3.66 9.24 -0.76
N ARG A 37 -2.83 9.07 -1.79
CA ARG A 37 -2.47 7.74 -2.36
C ARG A 37 -1.81 6.86 -1.30
N ALA A 38 -0.80 7.37 -0.59
CA ALA A 38 -0.05 6.60 0.39
C ALA A 38 -0.92 6.19 1.61
N HIS A 39 -1.78 7.09 2.09
CA HIS A 39 -2.69 6.78 3.20
C HIS A 39 -3.68 5.68 2.82
N THR A 40 -4.36 5.83 1.67
CA THR A 40 -5.34 4.84 1.20
C THR A 40 -4.67 3.51 0.89
N ALA A 41 -3.54 3.53 0.18
CA ALA A 41 -2.80 2.32 -0.18
C ALA A 41 -2.34 1.55 1.06
N SER A 42 -1.74 2.22 2.04
CA SER A 42 -1.25 1.56 3.27
C SER A 42 -2.36 0.87 4.07
N GLN A 43 -3.53 1.49 4.19
CA GLN A 43 -4.67 0.90 4.89
C GLN A 43 -5.22 -0.34 4.16
N THR A 44 -5.31 -0.30 2.83
CA THR A 44 -5.80 -1.43 2.03
C THR A 44 -4.77 -2.54 1.87
N ASP A 45 -3.48 -2.20 1.81
CA ASP A 45 -2.41 -3.14 1.57
C ASP A 45 -2.09 -3.96 2.83
N THR A 46 -2.16 -3.34 4.02
CA THR A 46 -2.05 -4.07 5.30
C THR A 46 -3.17 -5.10 5.48
N LEU A 47 -4.40 -4.78 5.07
CA LEU A 47 -5.53 -5.73 5.08
C LEU A 47 -5.34 -6.85 4.05
N GLY A 48 -4.95 -6.51 2.81
CA GLY A 48 -4.71 -7.49 1.75
C GLY A 48 -3.59 -8.47 2.09
N ALA A 49 -2.45 -7.95 2.55
CA ALA A 49 -1.33 -8.75 3.03
C ALA A 49 -1.74 -9.59 4.23
N GLY A 50 -2.44 -9.02 5.22
CA GLY A 50 -2.94 -9.74 6.40
C GLY A 50 -3.82 -10.94 6.05
N LEU A 51 -4.76 -10.77 5.13
CA LEU A 51 -5.63 -11.85 4.64
C LEU A 51 -4.86 -12.92 3.87
N ALA A 52 -3.95 -12.52 2.98
CA ALA A 52 -3.09 -13.45 2.24
C ALA A 52 -2.24 -14.31 3.18
N LEU A 53 -1.71 -13.72 4.25
CA LEU A 53 -0.89 -14.42 5.24
C LEU A 53 -1.69 -15.38 6.09
N ALA A 54 -2.89 -14.97 6.51
CA ALA A 54 -3.78 -15.85 7.25
C ALA A 54 -4.20 -17.07 6.38
N ALA A 55 -4.41 -16.89 5.07
CA ALA A 55 -4.61 -18.01 4.15
C ALA A 55 -3.40 -18.94 4.10
N VAL A 56 -2.20 -18.37 3.97
CA VAL A 56 -0.94 -19.13 3.89
C VAL A 56 -0.65 -19.88 5.21
N ALA A 57 -0.91 -19.27 6.37
CA ALA A 57 -0.78 -19.90 7.67
C ALA A 57 -1.72 -21.10 7.84
N ILE A 58 -2.96 -20.98 7.35
CA ILE A 58 -3.93 -22.08 7.35
C ILE A 58 -3.53 -23.18 6.35
N ALA A 59 -2.96 -22.81 5.20
CA ALA A 59 -2.57 -23.75 4.14
C ALA A 59 -1.36 -24.61 4.51
N LEU A 60 -0.34 -24.01 5.14
CA LEU A 60 0.96 -24.65 5.38
C LEU A 60 0.99 -25.51 6.66
N GLY A 61 0.10 -25.25 7.61
CA GLY A 61 0.07 -25.98 8.88
C GLY A 61 1.31 -25.76 9.77
N TRP A 62 1.26 -26.25 11.01
CA TRP A 62 2.18 -25.86 12.09
C TRP A 62 3.61 -26.43 11.98
N GLN A 63 3.93 -27.27 11.00
CA GLN A 63 5.13 -28.12 11.09
C GLN A 63 6.45 -27.40 10.75
N HIS A 64 6.60 -26.71 9.60
CA HIS A 64 7.87 -26.06 9.24
C HIS A 64 7.74 -24.81 8.36
N ALA A 65 6.63 -24.66 7.65
CA ALA A 65 6.50 -23.60 6.65
C ALA A 65 6.00 -22.25 7.23
N THR A 66 5.47 -22.25 8.45
CA THR A 66 5.10 -21.02 9.18
C THR A 66 6.29 -20.07 9.36
N VAL A 67 7.49 -20.60 9.58
CA VAL A 67 8.71 -19.78 9.76
C VAL A 67 9.00 -18.99 8.48
N TYR A 68 8.92 -19.62 7.32
CA TYR A 68 9.12 -18.95 6.03
C TYR A 68 8.02 -17.93 5.74
N THR A 69 6.76 -18.24 6.08
CA THR A 69 5.64 -17.29 5.94
C THR A 69 5.83 -16.06 6.80
N VAL A 70 6.25 -16.23 8.06
CA VAL A 70 6.49 -15.11 8.99
C VAL A 70 7.72 -14.29 8.56
N LEU A 71 8.77 -14.94 8.07
CA LEU A 71 9.94 -14.25 7.50
C LEU A 71 9.57 -13.45 6.25
N LEU A 72 8.80 -14.04 5.33
CA LEU A 72 8.30 -13.37 4.13
C LEU A 72 7.45 -12.15 4.51
N LEU A 73 6.54 -12.31 5.48
CA LEU A 73 5.74 -11.22 6.02
C LEU A 73 6.62 -10.07 6.53
N PHE A 74 7.58 -10.39 7.39
CA PHE A 74 8.47 -9.42 7.99
C PHE A 74 9.22 -8.62 6.91
N PHE A 75 9.71 -9.32 5.88
CA PHE A 75 10.43 -8.68 4.79
C PHE A 75 9.52 -7.78 3.95
N VAL A 76 8.32 -8.25 3.58
CA VAL A 76 7.35 -7.46 2.80
C VAL A 76 6.88 -6.25 3.60
N PHE A 77 6.64 -6.42 4.89
CA PHE A 77 6.19 -5.35 5.79
C PHE A 77 7.23 -4.25 5.98
N ILE A 78 8.52 -4.56 5.90
CA ILE A 78 9.59 -3.54 5.89
C ILE A 78 9.75 -2.94 4.49
N THR A 79 9.74 -3.79 3.46
CA THR A 79 9.97 -3.36 2.07
C THR A 79 8.91 -2.37 1.58
N ASN A 80 7.64 -2.59 1.91
CA ASN A 80 6.54 -1.72 1.49
C ASN A 80 6.67 -0.26 1.97
N PRO A 81 6.81 0.01 3.27
CA PRO A 81 7.00 1.38 3.77
C PRO A 81 8.34 1.97 3.33
N THR A 82 9.41 1.18 3.18
CA THR A 82 10.67 1.68 2.62
C THR A 82 10.50 2.13 1.17
N ALA A 83 9.83 1.33 0.33
CA ALA A 83 9.53 1.69 -1.05
C ALA A 83 8.63 2.92 -1.14
N ALA A 84 7.56 2.97 -0.34
CA ALA A 84 6.66 4.11 -0.27
C ALA A 84 7.40 5.40 0.16
N HIS A 85 8.27 5.32 1.16
CA HIS A 85 9.07 6.45 1.63
C HIS A 85 10.08 6.93 0.58
N ALA A 86 10.75 6.01 -0.12
CA ALA A 86 11.67 6.36 -1.20
C ALA A 86 10.95 7.06 -2.36
N ILE A 87 9.75 6.57 -2.74
CA ILE A 87 8.91 7.20 -3.76
C ILE A 87 8.47 8.60 -3.31
N ALA A 88 7.98 8.75 -2.07
CA ALA A 88 7.55 10.04 -1.54
C ALA A 88 8.69 11.05 -1.48
N ARG A 89 9.89 10.62 -1.06
CA ARG A 89 11.08 11.47 -1.02
C ARG A 89 11.53 11.91 -2.41
N SER A 90 11.54 10.99 -3.38
CA SER A 90 11.86 11.32 -4.76
C SER A 90 10.84 12.32 -5.34
N ALA A 91 9.56 12.18 -5.03
CA ALA A 91 8.54 13.13 -5.47
C ALA A 91 8.73 14.52 -4.86
N ALA A 92 9.04 14.60 -3.55
CA ALA A 92 9.35 15.85 -2.87
C ALA A 92 10.61 16.53 -3.44
N GLU A 93 11.66 15.76 -3.74
CA GLU A 93 12.88 16.26 -4.39
C GLU A 93 12.63 16.74 -5.84
N THR A 94 11.52 16.32 -6.47
CA THR A 94 11.11 16.77 -7.81
C THR A 94 10.15 17.99 -7.77
N GLY A 95 9.87 18.54 -6.58
CA GLY A 95 9.03 19.75 -6.43
C GLY A 95 7.53 19.48 -6.53
N ILE A 96 7.07 18.24 -6.33
CA ILE A 96 5.64 17.93 -6.30
C ILE A 96 5.07 18.33 -4.93
N GLU A 97 4.35 19.45 -4.88
CA GLU A 97 3.69 19.90 -3.65
C GLU A 97 2.42 19.09 -3.33
N PRO A 98 2.12 18.83 -2.04
CA PRO A 98 0.87 18.23 -1.61
C PRO A 98 -0.32 19.10 -2.03
N VAL A 99 -1.32 18.50 -2.68
CA VAL A 99 -2.57 19.21 -3.00
C VAL A 99 -3.42 19.31 -1.73
N THR A 100 -3.11 20.28 -0.88
CA THR A 100 -3.97 20.70 0.23
C THR A 100 -5.16 21.45 -0.36
N GLY A 101 -6.39 21.09 0.02
CA GLY A 101 -7.63 21.69 -0.50
C GLY A 101 -7.86 23.17 -0.13
N ASP A 102 -6.81 23.91 0.20
CA ASP A 102 -6.81 25.32 0.58
C ASP A 102 -5.85 26.17 -0.27
N SER A 103 -5.47 25.70 -1.47
CA SER A 103 -4.82 26.55 -2.45
C SER A 103 -5.84 27.55 -3.03
N SER A 104 -6.07 28.62 -2.27
CA SER A 104 -6.09 29.95 -2.89
C SER A 104 -4.83 30.02 -3.76
N PRO A 105 -4.91 30.47 -5.02
CA PRO A 105 -3.72 30.67 -5.84
C PRO A 105 -2.89 31.75 -5.15
N GLU A 106 -1.93 31.32 -4.32
CA GLU A 106 -0.90 32.21 -3.81
C GLU A 106 -0.11 32.63 -5.05
N GLU A 107 -0.30 33.90 -5.43
CA GLU A 107 0.39 34.57 -6.52
C GLU A 107 1.89 34.34 -6.39
N ASP A 108 2.49 33.86 -7.49
CA ASP A 108 3.92 33.83 -7.74
C ASP A 108 4.48 35.27 -7.61
N PRO A 109 5.31 35.60 -6.59
CA PRO A 109 5.82 36.97 -6.44
C PRO A 109 7.01 37.28 -7.37
N ASP A 110 7.48 36.35 -8.21
CA ASP A 110 8.82 36.44 -8.79
C ASP A 110 8.85 36.75 -10.31
N GLU A 111 7.84 37.45 -10.85
CA GLU A 111 7.87 37.97 -12.24
C GLU A 111 7.49 39.45 -12.38
N GLU A 112 7.97 40.36 -11.52
CA GLU A 112 8.02 41.79 -11.89
C GLU A 112 9.32 42.45 -11.40
N GLY A 113 10.29 42.68 -12.31
CA GLY A 113 11.33 43.68 -12.04
C GLY A 113 12.70 43.58 -12.69
N GLU A 114 12.94 42.74 -13.71
CA GLU A 114 14.16 42.85 -14.53
C GLU A 114 13.84 43.01 -16.01
N THR A 115 13.29 44.16 -16.42
CA THR A 115 13.66 44.77 -17.71
C THR A 115 13.47 46.30 -17.69
N SER A 116 14.61 46.98 -17.81
CA SER A 116 14.85 48.32 -18.42
C SER A 116 14.30 49.58 -17.75
#